data_AF-A0A1H9A9E3-F1
#
_entry.id   AF-A0A1H9A9E3-F1
#
_cell.length_a   1.000
_cell.length_b   1.000
_cell.length_c   1.000
_cell.angle_alpha   90.00
_cell.angle_beta   90.00
_cell.angle_gamma   90.00
#
_symmetry.space_group_name_H-M   'P 1'
#
loop_
_entity.id
_entity.type
_entity.pdbx_description
1 polymer ?
#
loop_
_entity_poly.entity_id
_entity_poly.type
_entity_poly.pdbx_seq_one_letter_code
_entity_poly.pdbx_strand_id
1 'polypeptide(L)'
;MKRMLQGFFLLMFAIVVISWLIVEKQPLPIAVSFSPSPTYAEEFSEKLQETNFTQKIIQAVRKAGYSPDSTVGYLVDSPNHQIITIQLHDGNEIEKSTESEIQTIIHELAKEENMGAFIVNVQLLETK
;
A
#
# COMPACT_ATOMS: atom_id res chain seq x y z
N MET A 1 12.87 68.54 26.41
CA MET A 1 12.07 67.49 25.74
C MET A 1 12.69 66.96 24.44
N LYS A 2 13.26 67.79 23.54
CA LYS A 2 13.87 67.31 22.27
C LYS A 2 14.96 66.22 22.41
N ARG A 3 15.87 66.34 23.39
CA ARG A 3 16.93 65.33 23.63
C ARG A 3 16.42 63.98 24.14
N MET A 4 15.36 63.98 24.95
CA MET A 4 14.70 62.75 25.43
C MET A 4 13.97 62.03 24.28
N LEU A 5 13.27 62.79 23.43
CA LEU A 5 12.56 62.24 22.27
C LEU A 5 13.52 61.66 21.22
N GLN A 6 14.67 62.30 21.02
CA GLN A 6 15.71 61.84 20.10
C GLN A 6 16.39 60.54 20.60
N GLY A 7 16.59 60.40 21.91
CA GLY A 7 17.07 59.15 22.51
C GLY A 7 16.09 58.00 22.37
N PHE A 8 14.79 58.27 22.56
CA PHE A 8 13.73 57.27 22.35
C PHE A 8 13.65 56.79 20.89
N PHE A 9 13.79 57.70 19.92
CA PHE A 9 13.84 57.35 18.50
C PHE A 9 15.03 56.47 18.14
N LEU A 10 16.22 56.77 18.69
CA LEU A 10 17.42 55.96 18.47
C LEU A 10 17.29 54.56 19.09
N LEU A 11 16.68 54.46 20.27
CA LEU A 11 16.41 53.18 20.92
C LEU A 11 15.45 52.31 20.09
N MET A 12 14.35 52.89 19.61
CA MET A 12 13.40 52.19 18.73
C MET A 12 14.07 51.71 17.43
N PHE A 13 14.90 52.55 16.82
CA PHE A 13 15.65 52.16 15.61
C PHE A 13 16.61 51.00 15.87
N ALA A 14 17.34 51.03 16.99
CA ALA A 14 18.23 49.94 17.37
C ALA A 14 17.49 48.62 17.57
N ILE A 15 16.31 48.63 18.21
CA ILE A 15 15.49 47.43 18.42
C ILE A 15 15.04 46.83 17.10
N VAL A 16 14.62 47.65 16.13
CA VAL A 16 14.21 47.17 14.79
C VAL A 16 15.38 46.53 14.05
N VAL A 17 16.55 47.16 14.06
CA VAL A 17 17.75 46.63 13.38
C VAL A 17 18.21 45.31 14.00
N ILE A 18 18.20 45.21 15.33
CA ILE A 18 18.57 43.97 16.04
C ILE A 18 17.55 42.87 15.73
N SER A 19 16.25 43.19 15.70
CA SER A 19 15.20 42.21 15.40
C SER A 19 15.34 41.66 13.97
N TRP A 20 15.68 42.53 13.00
CA TRP A 20 15.92 42.12 11.62
C TRP A 20 17.15 41.20 11.50
N LEU A 21 18.24 41.53 12.20
CA LEU A 21 19.46 40.70 12.23
C LEU A 21 19.24 39.31 12.84
N ILE A 22 18.28 39.17 13.76
CA ILE A 22 17.94 37.87 14.37
C ILE A 22 17.14 37.02 13.39
N VAL A 23 16.22 37.62 12.61
CA VAL A 23 15.42 36.92 11.59
C VAL A 23 16.31 36.33 10.49
N GLU A 24 17.32 37.06 10.02
CA GLU A 24 18.26 36.56 8.99
C GLU A 24 19.13 35.39 9.47
N LYS A 25 19.36 35.29 10.79
CA LYS A 25 20.20 34.25 11.39
C LYS A 25 19.42 33.05 11.91
N GLN A 26 18.08 33.06 11.80
CA GLN A 26 17.32 31.86 12.15
C GLN A 26 17.63 30.76 11.12
N PRO A 27 18.21 29.62 11.53
CA PRO A 27 18.34 28.49 10.63
C PRO A 27 16.93 28.10 10.20
N LEU A 28 16.71 28.10 8.88
CA LEU A 28 15.45 27.64 8.30
C LEU A 28 15.15 26.25 8.88
N PRO A 29 13.92 25.98 9.35
CA PRO A 29 13.57 24.64 9.79
C PRO A 29 13.81 23.72 8.61
N ILE A 30 14.75 22.78 8.76
CA ILE A 30 14.99 21.73 7.79
C ILE A 30 13.67 20.97 7.73
N ALA A 31 12.91 21.16 6.65
CA ALA A 31 11.76 20.34 6.36
C ALA A 31 12.29 18.92 6.16
N VAL A 32 12.14 18.07 7.18
CA VAL A 32 12.40 16.65 7.04
C VAL A 32 11.30 16.13 6.12
N SER A 33 11.60 16.03 4.82
CA SER A 33 10.74 15.36 3.86
C SER A 33 10.79 13.87 4.17
N PHE A 34 9.92 13.42 5.08
CA PHE A 34 9.49 12.03 5.11
C PHE A 34 8.68 11.82 3.83
N SER A 35 9.35 11.42 2.76
CA SER A 35 8.69 10.59 1.76
C SER A 35 8.62 9.22 2.41
N PRO A 36 7.46 8.77 2.94
CA PRO A 36 7.36 7.37 3.36
C PRO A 36 7.67 6.54 2.11
N SER A 37 8.72 5.73 2.16
CA SER A 37 8.87 4.64 1.20
C SER A 37 7.61 3.78 1.31
N PRO A 38 6.98 3.39 0.18
CA PRO A 38 5.75 2.64 0.22
C PRO A 38 5.95 1.37 1.04
N THR A 39 4.93 1.02 1.82
CA THR A 39 4.93 -0.24 2.55
C THR A 39 4.83 -1.39 1.55
N TYR A 40 5.30 -2.59 1.91
CA TYR A 40 5.20 -3.75 1.04
C TYR A 40 3.76 -4.02 0.55
N ALA A 41 2.76 -3.77 1.41
CA ALA A 41 1.36 -3.90 1.04
C ALA A 41 0.90 -2.90 -0.03
N GLU A 42 1.46 -1.68 -0.02
CA GLU A 42 1.19 -0.66 -1.05
C GLU A 42 1.82 -1.06 -2.38
N GLU A 43 3.09 -1.44 -2.39
CA GLU A 43 3.78 -1.93 -3.61
C GLU A 43 3.07 -3.16 -4.19
N PHE A 44 2.63 -4.08 -3.34
CA PHE A 44 1.85 -5.24 -3.75
C PHE A 44 0.50 -4.82 -4.37
N SER A 45 -0.20 -3.87 -3.75
CA SER A 45 -1.50 -3.39 -4.23
C SER A 45 -1.39 -2.67 -5.58
N GLU A 46 -0.33 -1.91 -5.81
CA GLU A 46 -0.02 -1.30 -7.11
C GLU A 46 0.23 -2.39 -8.15
N LYS A 47 1.11 -3.34 -7.84
CA LYS A 47 1.44 -4.43 -8.74
C LYS A 47 0.24 -5.29 -9.13
N LEU A 48 -0.65 -5.55 -8.18
CA LEU A 48 -1.88 -6.32 -8.38
C LEU A 48 -2.82 -5.64 -9.39
N GLN A 49 -2.86 -4.31 -9.39
CA GLN A 49 -3.60 -3.52 -10.37
C GLN A 49 -2.89 -3.48 -11.73
N GLU A 50 -1.59 -3.19 -11.76
CA GLU A 50 -0.81 -3.09 -13.00
C GLU A 50 -0.86 -4.37 -13.85
N THR A 51 -0.78 -5.52 -13.18
CA THR A 51 -0.76 -6.85 -13.84
C THR A 51 -2.14 -7.42 -14.13
N ASN A 52 -3.22 -6.77 -13.63
CA ASN A 52 -4.58 -7.30 -13.62
C ASN A 52 -4.67 -8.72 -13.01
N PHE A 53 -3.88 -8.98 -11.96
CA PHE A 53 -3.66 -10.33 -11.44
C PHE A 53 -4.96 -11.03 -11.01
N THR A 54 -5.85 -10.32 -10.33
CA THR A 54 -7.16 -10.84 -9.91
C THR A 54 -7.97 -11.37 -11.10
N GLN A 55 -7.99 -10.65 -12.21
CA GLN A 55 -8.72 -11.08 -13.40
C GLN A 55 -8.06 -12.29 -14.06
N LYS A 56 -6.72 -12.35 -14.08
CA LYS A 56 -5.97 -13.51 -14.60
C LYS A 56 -6.28 -14.76 -13.77
N ILE A 57 -6.29 -14.65 -12.44
CA ILE A 57 -6.66 -15.76 -11.54
C ILE A 57 -8.08 -16.25 -11.85
N ILE A 58 -9.07 -15.35 -11.84
CA ILE A 58 -10.48 -15.71 -12.07
C ILE A 58 -10.64 -16.41 -13.42
N GLN A 59 -10.01 -15.90 -14.47
CA GLN A 59 -10.06 -16.51 -15.80
C GLN A 59 -9.38 -17.87 -15.86
N ALA A 60 -8.23 -18.04 -15.22
CA ALA A 60 -7.51 -19.31 -15.21
C ALA A 60 -8.27 -20.38 -14.44
N VAL A 61 -8.81 -20.04 -13.27
CA VAL A 61 -9.65 -20.95 -12.47
C VAL A 61 -10.93 -21.34 -13.22
N ARG A 62 -11.55 -20.40 -13.95
CA ARG A 62 -12.67 -20.72 -14.87
C ARG A 62 -12.27 -21.65 -16.01
N LYS A 63 -11.11 -21.44 -16.62
CA LYS A 63 -10.59 -22.30 -17.71
C LYS A 63 -10.31 -23.72 -17.22
N ALA A 64 -9.95 -23.90 -15.95
CA ALA A 64 -9.80 -25.22 -15.33
C ALA A 64 -11.14 -25.91 -15.02
N GLY A 65 -12.28 -25.24 -15.26
CA GLY A 65 -13.62 -25.82 -15.11
C GLY A 65 -14.31 -25.49 -13.78
N TYR A 66 -13.71 -24.65 -12.94
CA TYR A 66 -14.33 -24.20 -11.70
C TYR A 66 -15.16 -22.93 -11.89
N SER A 67 -16.02 -22.65 -10.90
CA SER A 67 -16.93 -21.50 -10.90
C SER A 67 -16.57 -20.54 -9.75
N PRO A 68 -15.47 -19.77 -9.86
CA PRO A 68 -15.08 -18.83 -8.83
C PRO A 68 -16.00 -17.61 -8.81
N ASP A 69 -16.21 -17.08 -7.61
CA ASP A 69 -16.81 -15.77 -7.41
C ASP A 69 -16.02 -14.69 -8.18
N SER A 70 -16.66 -13.55 -8.40
CA SER A 70 -16.04 -12.42 -9.09
C SER A 70 -15.02 -11.67 -8.23
N THR A 71 -14.86 -12.05 -6.96
CA THR A 71 -13.89 -11.48 -6.03
C THR A 71 -12.84 -12.50 -5.59
N VAL A 72 -11.65 -11.98 -5.26
CA VAL A 72 -10.53 -12.75 -4.69
C VAL A 72 -10.06 -12.00 -3.44
N GLY A 73 -9.97 -12.71 -2.32
CA GLY A 73 -9.46 -12.15 -1.07
C GLY A 73 -7.94 -12.24 -1.02
N TYR A 74 -7.28 -11.17 -0.55
CA TYR A 74 -5.83 -11.13 -0.36
C TYR A 74 -5.52 -10.75 1.09
N LEU A 75 -4.62 -11.51 1.72
CA LEU A 75 -3.99 -11.15 2.99
C LEU A 75 -2.48 -11.19 2.79
N VAL A 76 -1.86 -10.01 2.86
CA VAL A 76 -0.44 -9.83 2.52
C VAL A 76 0.25 -9.14 3.69
N ASP A 77 1.05 -9.90 4.41
CA ASP A 77 1.83 -9.43 5.56
C ASP A 77 3.29 -9.19 5.16
N SER A 78 3.88 -10.14 4.42
CA SER A 78 5.26 -10.05 3.94
C SER A 78 5.46 -10.87 2.65
N PRO A 79 6.59 -10.73 1.94
CA PRO A 79 6.85 -11.50 0.71
C PRO A 79 6.74 -13.02 0.87
N ASN A 80 6.98 -13.52 2.07
CA ASN A 80 6.95 -14.95 2.39
C ASN A 80 5.66 -15.38 3.09
N HIS A 81 4.75 -14.45 3.38
CA HIS A 81 3.49 -14.71 4.07
C HIS A 81 2.35 -13.97 3.37
N GLN A 82 1.83 -14.63 2.34
CA GLN A 82 0.74 -14.12 1.50
C GLN A 82 -0.31 -15.21 1.35
N ILE A 83 -1.58 -14.85 1.55
CA ILE A 83 -2.71 -15.76 1.43
C ILE A 83 -3.66 -15.22 0.37
N ILE A 84 -4.05 -16.09 -0.56
CA ILE A 84 -5.13 -15.84 -1.51
C ILE A 84 -6.33 -16.69 -1.12
N THR A 85 -7.50 -16.07 -1.01
CA THR A 85 -8.76 -16.76 -0.78
C THR A 85 -9.64 -16.68 -2.03
N ILE A 86 -10.04 -17.85 -2.55
CA ILE A 86 -10.98 -17.98 -3.65
C ILE A 86 -12.25 -18.64 -3.15
N GLN A 87 -13.39 -18.02 -3.46
CA GLN A 87 -14.70 -18.59 -3.19
C GLN A 87 -15.24 -19.21 -4.47
N LEU A 88 -15.76 -20.44 -4.40
CA LEU A 88 -16.38 -21.16 -5.51
C LEU A 88 -17.89 -21.24 -5.29
N HIS A 89 -18.67 -21.01 -6.34
CA HIS A 89 -20.13 -21.12 -6.31
C HIS A 89 -20.62 -22.57 -6.28
N ASP A 90 -19.89 -23.45 -6.96
CA ASP A 90 -20.32 -24.82 -7.22
C ASP A 90 -19.45 -25.81 -6.45
N GLY A 91 -20.10 -26.83 -5.87
CA GLY A 91 -19.45 -27.90 -5.11
C GLY A 91 -20.18 -28.19 -3.80
N ASN A 92 -20.17 -29.45 -3.38
CA ASN A 92 -20.73 -29.85 -2.07
C ASN A 92 -19.67 -29.75 -0.96
N GLU A 93 -18.41 -30.06 -1.31
CA GLU A 93 -17.25 -30.00 -0.42
C GLU A 93 -16.02 -29.62 -1.26
N ILE A 94 -15.06 -28.92 -0.64
CA ILE A 94 -13.77 -28.66 -1.28
C ILE A 94 -12.88 -29.89 -1.09
N GLU A 95 -12.74 -30.68 -2.15
CA GLU A 95 -11.76 -31.76 -2.17
C GLU A 95 -10.33 -31.21 -2.12
N LYS A 96 -9.43 -31.94 -1.45
CA LYS A 96 -8.00 -31.59 -1.39
C LYS A 96 -7.34 -31.52 -2.78
N SER A 97 -7.85 -32.31 -3.73
CA SER A 97 -7.47 -32.27 -5.15
C SER A 97 -7.74 -30.89 -5.75
N THR A 98 -8.94 -30.35 -5.54
CA THR A 98 -9.36 -29.01 -6.00
C THR A 98 -8.48 -27.90 -5.44
N GLU A 99 -8.23 -27.91 -4.12
CA GLU A 99 -7.33 -26.92 -3.50
C GLU A 99 -5.92 -26.99 -4.09
N SER A 100 -5.38 -28.20 -4.26
CA SER A 100 -4.05 -28.41 -4.83
C SER A 100 -3.95 -27.98 -6.30
N GLU A 101 -5.00 -28.19 -7.09
CA GLU A 101 -5.05 -27.81 -8.50
C GLU A 101 -5.11 -26.28 -8.63
N ILE A 102 -6.02 -25.63 -7.88
CA ILE A 102 -6.11 -24.16 -7.84
C ILE A 102 -4.81 -23.54 -7.32
N GLN A 103 -4.17 -24.15 -6.32
CA GLN A 103 -2.87 -23.69 -5.84
C GLN A 103 -1.80 -23.73 -6.93
N THR A 104 -1.78 -24.78 -7.75
CA THR A 104 -0.83 -24.90 -8.86
C THR A 104 -1.06 -23.80 -9.90
N ILE A 105 -2.32 -23.58 -10.30
CA ILE A 105 -2.71 -22.52 -11.25
C ILE A 105 -2.25 -21.14 -10.77
N ILE A 106 -2.53 -20.81 -9.50
CA ILE A 106 -2.17 -19.51 -8.93
C ILE A 106 -0.65 -19.37 -8.80
N HIS A 107 0.07 -20.43 -8.43
CA HIS A 107 1.52 -20.41 -8.33
C HIS A 107 2.16 -20.13 -9.70
N GLU A 108 1.68 -20.78 -10.76
CA GLU A 108 2.19 -20.55 -12.13
C GLU A 108 1.99 -19.10 -12.57
N LEU A 109 0.79 -18.55 -12.37
CA LEU A 109 0.49 -17.15 -12.65
C LEU A 109 1.34 -16.20 -11.80
N ALA A 110 1.49 -16.49 -10.50
CA ALA A 110 2.26 -15.67 -9.59
C ALA A 110 3.75 -15.64 -9.99
N LYS A 111 4.27 -16.76 -10.50
CA LYS A 111 5.63 -16.84 -11.04
C LYS A 111 5.80 -16.03 -12.32
N GLU A 112 4.82 -16.07 -13.23
CA GLU A 112 4.82 -15.27 -14.46
C GLU A 112 4.84 -13.76 -14.17
N GLU A 113 4.03 -13.32 -13.21
CA GLU A 113 3.90 -11.90 -12.83
C GLU A 113 4.87 -11.47 -11.72
N ASN A 114 5.75 -12.37 -11.27
CA ASN A 114 6.70 -12.16 -10.18
C ASN A 114 6.04 -11.68 -8.87
N MET A 115 4.86 -12.20 -8.52
CA MET A 115 4.04 -11.81 -7.36
C MET A 115 4.48 -12.43 -6.03
N GLY A 116 5.48 -13.32 -6.05
CA GLY A 116 5.84 -14.13 -4.90
C GLY A 116 4.93 -15.36 -4.76
N ALA A 117 5.11 -16.12 -3.69
CA ALA A 117 4.34 -17.34 -3.45
C ALA A 117 3.11 -17.04 -2.57
N PHE A 118 1.99 -17.69 -2.90
CA PHE A 118 0.75 -17.61 -2.12
C PHE A 118 0.43 -18.95 -1.49
N ILE A 119 -0.08 -18.90 -0.27
CA ILE A 119 -0.87 -19.98 0.34
C ILE A 119 -2.29 -19.79 -0.17
N VAL A 120 -2.88 -20.83 -0.75
CA VAL A 120 -4.20 -20.74 -1.37
C VAL A 120 -5.24 -21.36 -0.45
N ASN A 121 -6.30 -20.60 -0.18
CA ASN A 121 -7.44 -21.04 0.60
C ASN A 121 -8.67 -21.05 -0.31
N VAL A 122 -9.30 -22.21 -0.48
CA VAL A 122 -10.49 -22.36 -1.32
C VAL A 122 -11.69 -22.58 -0.43
N GLN A 123 -12.74 -21.80 -0.65
CA GLN A 123 -13.98 -21.85 0.14
C GLN A 123 -15.18 -22.04 -0.79
N LEU A 124 -16.26 -22.64 -0.29
CA LEU A 124 -17.54 -22.63 -0.98
C LEU A 124 -18.31 -21.36 -0.58
N LEU A 125 -18.93 -20.72 -1.56
CA LEU A 125 -19.83 -19.60 -1.30
C LEU A 125 -21.10 -20.15 -0.66
N GLU A 126 -21.39 -19.75 0.57
CA GLU A 126 -22.65 -20.13 1.21
C GLU A 126 -23.83 -19.57 0.40
N THR A 127 -24.68 -20.46 -0.11
CA THR A 127 -25.93 -20.05 -0.73
C THR A 127 -26.91 -19.69 0.38
N LYS A 128 -27.21 -18.40 0.52
CA LYS A 128 -28.13 -17.89 1.55
C LYS A 128 -29.60 -18.10 1.18
#